data_AF-A0A9X5XMF7-F1
#
_entry.id   AF-A0A9X5XMF7-F1
#
_cell.length_a   1.000
_cell.length_b   1.000
_cell.length_c   1.000
_cell.angle_alpha   90.00
_cell.angle_beta   90.00
_cell.angle_gamma   90.00
#
_symmetry.space_group_name_H-M   'P 1'
#
loop_
_entity.id
_entity.type
_entity.pdbx_description
1 polymer ?
#
loop_
_entity_poly.entity_id
_entity_poly.type
_entity_poly.pdbx_seq_one_letter_code
_entity_poly.pdbx_strand_id
1 'polypeptide(L)'
;MTVRSDSVGEQPRASGDSWCTHAPEEVVAAFDVDPAVGLSAARAAQLLSAHGPNSLPEERRTPAWRRFLRQYRSYMQIVLVAAAIVSLLIKQWTTAILLIVLTLLNAVVGLRQEGKAESAMNALQSMMKATARVRRDGTEAEIPAEQLVVGDIVLIAAGDQVAADGRIIEASALQIDESALTGESVPASKDARTLPVLGPAPGDQTNMAFMNTPVTHGSGVLVVTATGAGTEVGKISGMLSATEKEVPPLTRELDALTLWITGAAGLTMIVMFALGRQRDQAWDVLFVSAVSLAIAAIPEALPTVTQG
;
A
#
# COMPACT_ATOMS: atom_id res chain seq x y z
N MET A 1 38.54 -8.07 -31.74
CA MET A 1 38.25 -8.44 -30.34
C MET A 1 36.82 -8.03 -30.06
N THR A 2 35.88 -8.86 -30.51
CA THR A 2 34.43 -8.61 -30.47
C THR A 2 33.88 -9.29 -29.24
N VAL A 3 33.45 -8.48 -28.27
CA VAL A 3 32.81 -8.93 -27.04
C VAL A 3 31.44 -9.51 -27.42
N ARG A 4 31.26 -10.81 -27.19
CA ARG A 4 29.96 -11.48 -27.15
C ARG A 4 29.14 -10.82 -26.06
N SER A 5 28.05 -10.16 -26.43
CA SER A 5 26.98 -9.80 -25.52
C SER A 5 26.18 -11.07 -25.23
N ASP A 6 26.45 -11.69 -24.08
CA ASP A 6 25.61 -12.76 -23.56
C ASP A 6 24.21 -12.18 -23.30
N SER A 7 23.25 -12.72 -24.03
CA SER A 7 21.81 -12.47 -23.89
C SER A 7 21.36 -12.93 -22.51
N VAL A 8 21.33 -12.02 -21.55
CA VAL A 8 20.61 -12.21 -20.28
C VAL A 8 19.14 -12.43 -20.65
N GLY A 9 18.65 -13.64 -20.33
CA GLY A 9 17.31 -14.11 -20.69
C GLY A 9 16.24 -13.09 -20.32
N GLU A 10 15.61 -12.55 -21.35
CA GLU A 10 14.37 -11.82 -21.24
C GLU A 10 13.34 -12.77 -20.61
N GLN A 11 12.62 -12.31 -19.58
CA GLN A 11 11.45 -13.04 -19.07
C GLN A 11 10.58 -13.41 -20.28
N PRO A 12 10.08 -14.66 -20.39
CA PRO A 12 8.99 -14.95 -21.32
C PRO A 12 7.87 -13.96 -20.98
N ARG A 13 7.68 -12.96 -21.84
CA ARG A 13 6.59 -11.99 -21.67
C ARG A 13 5.32 -12.82 -21.69
N ALA A 14 4.59 -12.84 -20.57
CA ALA A 14 3.22 -13.34 -20.51
C ALA A 14 2.33 -12.38 -21.32
N SER A 15 2.48 -12.46 -22.64
CA SER A 15 1.66 -11.81 -23.64
C SER A 15 1.17 -12.90 -24.58
N GLY A 16 0.06 -13.55 -24.21
CA GLY A 16 -0.71 -14.44 -25.07
C GLY A 16 -0.77 -15.91 -24.65
N ASP A 17 0.30 -16.45 -24.05
CA ASP A 17 0.37 -17.87 -23.68
C ASP A 17 0.18 -18.03 -22.17
N SER A 18 -0.97 -18.59 -21.77
CA SER A 18 -1.26 -18.87 -20.36
C SER A 18 -0.59 -20.16 -19.95
N TRP A 19 0.16 -20.16 -18.84
CA TRP A 19 0.77 -21.37 -18.28
C TRP A 19 -0.24 -22.51 -18.04
N CYS A 20 -1.53 -22.18 -17.91
CA CYS A 20 -2.62 -23.15 -17.75
C CYS A 20 -2.84 -24.06 -18.97
N THR A 21 -2.41 -23.67 -20.18
CA THR A 21 -2.55 -24.51 -21.40
C THR A 21 -1.37 -25.45 -21.61
N HIS A 22 -0.27 -25.26 -20.88
CA HIS A 22 0.94 -26.06 -20.99
C HIS A 22 0.93 -27.28 -20.06
N ALA A 23 1.51 -28.37 -20.55
CA ALA A 23 1.73 -29.58 -19.77
C ALA A 23 2.70 -29.29 -18.61
N PRO A 24 2.53 -29.92 -17.44
CA PRO A 24 3.43 -29.75 -16.30
C PRO A 24 4.91 -29.84 -16.69
N GLU A 25 5.24 -30.81 -17.55
CA GLU A 25 6.61 -31.07 -18.02
C GLU A 25 7.14 -29.93 -18.90
N GLU A 26 6.30 -29.31 -19.72
CA GLU A 26 6.67 -28.16 -20.55
C GLU A 26 6.95 -26.91 -19.71
N VAL A 27 6.12 -26.66 -18.69
CA VAL A 27 6.28 -25.50 -17.80
C VAL A 27 7.57 -25.64 -16.99
N VAL A 28 7.81 -26.82 -16.45
CA VAL A 28 9.01 -27.16 -15.69
C VAL A 28 10.27 -27.05 -16.56
N ALA A 29 10.21 -27.55 -17.81
CA ALA A 29 11.30 -27.41 -18.77
C ALA A 29 11.54 -25.95 -19.18
N ALA A 30 10.50 -25.12 -19.28
CA ALA A 30 10.63 -23.70 -19.59
C ALA A 30 11.39 -22.93 -18.51
N PHE A 31 11.34 -23.38 -17.25
CA PHE A 31 12.11 -22.80 -16.15
C PHE A 31 13.46 -23.49 -15.88
N ASP A 32 13.80 -24.53 -16.64
CA ASP A 32 15.03 -25.34 -16.48
C ASP A 32 15.17 -25.91 -15.06
N VAL A 33 14.07 -26.48 -14.54
CA VAL A 33 14.00 -27.04 -13.18
C VAL A 33 13.64 -28.52 -13.25
N ASP A 34 14.21 -29.33 -12.36
CA ASP A 34 13.74 -30.70 -12.12
C ASP A 34 12.76 -30.67 -10.93
N PRO A 35 11.51 -31.14 -11.03
CA PRO A 35 10.56 -31.15 -9.92
C PRO A 35 11.05 -31.91 -8.68
N ALA A 36 11.85 -32.96 -8.86
CA ALA A 36 12.37 -33.78 -7.78
C ALA A 36 13.55 -33.12 -7.04
N VAL A 37 14.25 -32.19 -7.69
CA VAL A 37 15.41 -31.50 -7.10
C VAL A 37 15.07 -30.05 -6.72
N GLY A 38 14.24 -29.39 -7.51
CA GLY A 38 13.99 -27.97 -7.45
C GLY A 38 15.19 -27.12 -7.89
N LEU A 39 15.11 -25.82 -7.62
CA LEU A 39 16.21 -24.89 -7.92
C LEU A 39 17.37 -25.08 -6.94
N SER A 40 18.59 -24.77 -7.38
CA SER A 40 19.70 -24.64 -6.44
C SER A 40 19.60 -23.34 -5.64
N ALA A 41 20.05 -23.35 -4.39
CA ALA A 41 20.06 -22.16 -3.54
C ALA A 41 20.85 -21.00 -4.19
N ALA A 42 21.93 -21.31 -4.91
CA ALA A 42 22.73 -20.33 -5.65
C ALA A 42 21.93 -19.69 -6.80
N ARG A 43 21.20 -20.49 -7.58
CA ARG A 43 20.35 -19.99 -8.67
C ARG A 43 19.20 -19.15 -8.14
N ALA A 44 18.55 -19.61 -7.07
CA ALA A 44 17.47 -18.87 -6.41
C ALA A 44 17.97 -17.51 -5.89
N ALA A 45 19.15 -17.44 -5.26
CA ALA A 45 19.73 -16.18 -4.79
C ALA A 45 20.07 -15.21 -5.94
N GLN A 46 20.54 -15.73 -7.07
CA GLN A 46 20.78 -14.93 -8.28
C GLN A 46 19.47 -14.35 -8.83
N LEU A 47 18.43 -15.18 -8.97
CA LEU A 47 17.11 -14.76 -9.45
C LEU A 47 16.49 -13.72 -8.51
N LEU A 48 16.61 -13.92 -7.19
CA LEU A 48 16.13 -12.99 -6.17
C LEU A 48 16.84 -11.64 -6.28
N SER A 49 18.15 -11.64 -6.51
CA SER A 49 18.93 -10.40 -6.69
C SER A 49 18.59 -9.67 -7.99
N ALA A 50 18.25 -10.41 -9.04
CA ALA A 50 17.93 -9.85 -10.37
C ALA A 50 16.48 -9.32 -10.46
N HIS A 51 15.52 -10.04 -9.88
CA HIS A 51 14.09 -9.74 -10.03
C HIS A 51 13.46 -9.10 -8.79
N GLY A 52 14.18 -9.11 -7.65
CA GLY A 52 13.68 -8.61 -6.38
C GLY A 52 12.84 -9.66 -5.62
N PRO A 53 12.41 -9.31 -4.40
CA PRO A 53 11.64 -10.20 -3.54
C PRO A 53 10.22 -10.43 -4.04
N ASN A 54 9.64 -11.56 -3.64
CA ASN A 54 8.21 -11.83 -3.77
C ASN A 54 7.43 -11.00 -2.74
N SER A 55 7.28 -9.71 -3.03
CA SER A 55 6.43 -8.79 -2.28
C SER A 55 5.56 -7.99 -3.23
N LEU A 56 4.35 -7.68 -2.78
CA LEU A 56 3.49 -6.74 -3.50
C LEU A 56 4.18 -5.36 -3.55
N PRO A 57 4.01 -4.58 -4.63
CA PRO A 57 4.60 -3.26 -4.72
C PRO A 57 4.22 -2.40 -3.50
N GLU A 58 5.20 -2.12 -2.63
CA GLU A 58 4.97 -1.20 -1.52
C GLU A 58 4.71 0.21 -2.10
N GLU A 59 3.62 0.83 -1.68
CA GLU A 59 3.36 2.24 -1.94
C GLU A 59 4.56 3.03 -1.42
N ARG A 60 5.30 3.72 -2.31
CA ARG A 60 6.53 4.41 -1.93
C ARG A 60 6.27 5.29 -0.71
N ARG A 61 6.93 4.97 0.42
CA ARG A 61 6.78 5.72 1.66
C ARG A 61 6.98 7.21 1.37
N THR A 62 5.95 7.99 1.67
CA THR A 62 6.06 9.45 1.52
C THR A 62 7.13 9.94 2.51
N PRO A 63 8.20 10.60 2.03
CA PRO A 63 9.28 11.01 2.91
C PRO A 63 8.76 12.02 3.94
N ALA A 64 9.32 11.97 5.16
CA ALA A 64 8.83 12.75 6.30
C ALA A 64 8.70 14.26 6.00
N TRP A 65 9.61 14.82 5.18
CA TRP A 65 9.52 16.22 4.77
C TRP A 65 8.31 16.51 3.86
N ARG A 66 7.93 15.59 2.96
CA ARG A 66 6.72 15.75 2.14
C ARG A 66 5.46 15.62 2.99
N ARG A 67 5.46 14.73 3.97
CA ARG A 67 4.38 14.58 4.95
C ARG A 67 4.21 15.86 5.78
N PHE A 68 5.32 16.43 6.23
CA PHE A 68 5.33 17.72 6.91
C PHE A 68 4.78 18.85 6.03
N LEU A 69 5.22 18.96 4.76
CA LEU A 69 4.69 19.95 3.82
C LEU A 69 3.19 19.76 3.53
N ARG A 70 2.69 18.52 3.54
CA ARG A 70 1.27 18.22 3.35
C ARG A 70 0.41 18.81 4.47
N GLN A 71 0.93 18.91 5.70
CA GLN A 71 0.22 19.59 6.79
C GLN A 71 -0.10 21.05 6.43
N TYR A 72 0.80 21.74 5.73
CA TYR A 72 0.62 23.13 5.30
C TYR A 72 -0.33 23.30 4.11
N ARG A 73 -0.84 22.21 3.53
CA ARG A 73 -1.88 22.26 2.49
C ARG A 73 -3.30 22.19 3.07
N SER A 74 -3.46 21.89 4.35
CA SER A 74 -4.76 21.92 5.03
C SER A 74 -5.27 23.37 5.13
N TYR A 75 -6.56 23.58 4.85
CA TYR A 75 -7.20 24.90 4.96
C TYR A 75 -6.98 25.53 6.33
N MET A 76 -7.07 24.74 7.41
CA MET A 76 -6.86 25.24 8.77
C MET A 76 -5.45 25.80 8.97
N GLN A 77 -4.43 25.06 8.53
CA GLN A 77 -3.04 25.47 8.64
C GLN A 77 -2.76 26.70 7.77
N ILE A 78 -3.36 26.78 6.58
CA ILE A 78 -3.25 27.95 5.70
C ILE A 78 -3.80 29.21 6.39
N VAL A 79 -4.96 29.12 7.04
CA VAL A 79 -5.57 30.25 7.77
C VAL A 79 -4.66 30.72 8.91
N LEU A 80 -4.11 29.80 9.70
CA LEU A 80 -3.19 30.14 10.79
C LEU A 80 -1.89 30.80 10.29
N VAL A 81 -1.32 30.29 9.19
CA VAL A 81 -0.13 30.88 8.56
C VAL A 81 -0.45 32.26 8.00
N ALA A 82 -1.61 32.45 7.36
CA ALA A 82 -2.04 33.76 6.88
C ALA A 82 -2.20 34.76 8.05
N ALA A 83 -2.83 34.34 9.16
CA ALA A 83 -2.96 35.16 10.36
C ALA A 83 -1.59 35.53 10.96
N ALA A 84 -0.61 34.60 10.94
CA ALA A 84 0.75 34.87 11.40
C ALA A 84 1.46 35.93 10.52
N ILE A 85 1.30 35.83 9.18
CA ILE A 85 1.86 36.80 8.23
C ILE A 85 1.25 38.19 8.44
N VAL A 86 -0.08 38.27 8.57
CA VAL A 86 -0.75 39.56 8.82
C VAL A 86 -0.31 40.17 10.16
N SER A 87 -0.18 39.35 11.21
CA SER A 87 0.34 39.79 12.51
C SER A 87 1.74 40.40 12.40
N LEU A 88 2.62 39.81 11.58
CA LEU A 88 3.96 40.31 11.33
C LEU A 88 3.96 41.66 10.60
N LEU A 89 3.08 41.81 9.59
CA LEU A 89 2.93 43.06 8.82
C LEU A 89 2.47 44.23 9.71
N ILE A 90 1.60 43.97 10.68
CA ILE A 90 1.10 44.95 11.65
C ILE A 90 2.13 45.20 12.78
N LYS A 91 3.31 44.57 12.73
CA LYS A 91 4.38 44.61 13.75
C LYS A 91 3.93 44.09 15.12
N GLN A 92 2.95 43.20 15.14
CA GLN A 92 2.49 42.54 16.35
C GLN A 92 3.28 41.26 16.60
N TRP A 93 4.50 41.44 17.09
CA TRP A 93 5.48 40.35 17.28
C TRP A 93 4.97 39.23 18.19
N THR A 94 4.29 39.56 19.29
CA THR A 94 3.80 38.56 20.26
C THR A 94 2.83 37.57 19.62
N THR A 95 1.83 38.06 18.88
CA THR A 95 0.82 37.21 18.22
C THR A 95 1.41 36.46 17.03
N ALA A 96 2.28 37.10 16.26
CA ALA A 96 2.98 36.44 15.15
C ALA A 96 3.80 35.25 15.64
N ILE A 97 4.61 35.44 16.69
CA ILE A 97 5.43 34.38 17.29
C ILE A 97 4.55 33.24 17.83
N LEU A 98 3.46 33.57 18.54
CA LEU A 98 2.54 32.57 19.08
C LEU A 98 1.94 31.70 17.97
N LEU A 99 1.48 32.31 16.88
CA LEU A 99 0.91 31.58 15.74
C LEU A 99 1.95 30.73 14.99
N ILE A 100 3.18 31.23 14.84
CA ILE A 100 4.28 30.46 14.23
C ILE A 100 4.61 29.23 15.09
N VAL A 101 4.69 29.40 16.41
CA VAL A 101 4.95 28.29 17.34
C VAL A 101 3.79 27.29 17.30
N LEU A 102 2.54 27.76 17.30
CA LEU A 102 1.35 26.91 17.23
C LEU A 102 1.33 26.07 15.95
N THR A 103 1.50 26.71 14.79
CA THR A 103 1.51 26.03 13.49
C THR A 103 2.64 25.00 13.38
N LEU A 104 3.82 25.31 13.90
CA LEU A 104 4.95 24.38 13.93
C LEU A 104 4.68 23.19 14.85
N LEU A 105 4.15 23.45 16.06
CA LEU A 105 3.80 22.40 17.02
C LEU A 105 2.74 21.45 16.44
N ASN A 106 1.70 22.00 15.81
CA ASN A 106 0.62 21.22 15.18
C ASN A 106 1.15 20.32 14.06
N ALA A 107 2.09 20.82 13.25
CA ALA A 107 2.71 20.01 12.20
C ALA A 107 3.59 18.88 12.75
N VAL A 108 4.35 19.13 13.82
CA VAL A 108 5.17 18.10 14.48
C VAL A 108 4.30 17.04 15.17
N VAL A 109 3.25 17.47 15.86
CA VAL A 109 2.29 16.56 16.50
C VAL A 109 1.58 15.71 15.45
N GLY A 110 1.11 16.32 14.35
CA GLY A 110 0.50 15.61 13.22
C GLY A 110 1.43 14.57 12.60
N LEU A 111 2.70 14.92 12.35
CA LEU A 111 3.70 13.99 11.81
C LEU A 111 3.94 12.80 12.75
N ARG A 112 3.98 13.04 14.07
CA ARG A 112 4.15 11.97 15.07
C ARG A 112 2.93 11.07 15.17
N GLN A 113 1.71 11.63 15.12
CA GLN A 113 0.46 10.86 15.16
C GLN A 113 0.34 9.96 13.93
N GLU A 114 0.61 10.51 12.74
CA GLU A 114 0.59 9.76 11.49
C GLU A 114 1.68 8.67 11.49
N GLY A 115 2.87 8.95 12.04
CA GLY A 115 3.94 7.95 12.19
C GLY A 115 3.61 6.81 13.15
N LYS A 116 2.89 7.10 14.26
CA LYS A 116 2.44 6.06 15.20
C LYS A 116 1.43 5.11 14.54
N ALA A 117 0.45 5.66 13.83
CA ALA A 117 -0.54 4.85 13.11
C ALA A 117 0.12 3.93 12.06
N GLU A 118 1.05 4.47 11.28
CA GLU A 118 1.81 3.70 10.28
C GLU A 118 2.68 2.62 10.94
N SER A 119 3.33 2.92 12.07
CA SER A 119 4.15 1.95 12.79
C SER A 119 3.35 0.78 13.36
N ALA A 120 2.14 1.03 13.87
CA ALA A 120 1.25 -0.02 14.37
C ALA A 120 0.81 -0.95 13.23
N MET A 121 0.48 -0.38 12.07
CA MET A 121 0.11 -1.15 10.88
C MET A 121 1.27 -2.01 10.36
N ASN A 122 2.49 -1.44 10.30
CA ASN A 122 3.69 -2.17 9.90
C ASN A 122 4.03 -3.29 10.88
N ALA A 123 3.85 -3.06 12.19
CA ALA A 123 4.08 -4.10 13.20
C ALA A 123 3.10 -5.27 13.01
N LEU A 124 1.82 -5.00 12.78
CA LEU A 124 0.82 -6.03 12.46
C LEU A 124 1.19 -6.81 11.19
N GLN A 125 1.59 -6.14 10.11
CA GLN A 125 2.04 -6.80 8.88
C GLN A 125 3.28 -7.68 9.11
N SER A 126 4.25 -7.21 9.91
CA SER A 126 5.47 -7.96 10.19
C SER A 126 5.24 -9.23 11.02
N MET A 127 4.17 -9.27 11.82
CA MET A 127 3.76 -10.46 12.59
C MET A 127 3.09 -11.52 11.71
N MET A 128 2.69 -11.18 10.48
CA MET A 128 2.03 -12.07 9.51
C MET A 128 2.98 -12.54 8.39
N LYS A 129 4.31 -12.49 8.58
CA LYS A 129 5.27 -12.92 7.56
C LYS A 129 5.02 -14.38 7.17
N ALA A 130 4.45 -14.57 5.99
CA ALA A 130 4.18 -15.88 5.42
C ALA A 130 5.49 -16.62 5.14
N THR A 131 5.51 -17.90 5.48
CA THR A 131 6.56 -18.84 5.07
C THR A 131 6.04 -19.72 3.93
N ALA A 132 6.96 -20.31 3.19
CA ALA A 132 6.66 -21.25 2.12
C ALA A 132 7.59 -22.45 2.20
N ARG A 133 7.04 -23.64 1.99
CA ARG A 133 7.80 -24.88 1.89
C ARG A 133 8.23 -25.08 0.45
N VAL A 134 9.54 -25.05 0.21
CA VAL A 134 10.14 -25.21 -1.12
C VAL A 134 11.00 -26.44 -1.18
N ARG A 135 11.16 -26.98 -2.39
CA ARG A 135 12.21 -27.94 -2.69
C ARG A 135 13.36 -27.21 -3.37
N ARG A 136 14.54 -27.23 -2.75
CA ARG A 136 15.78 -26.69 -3.30
C ARG A 136 16.94 -27.64 -3.03
N ASP A 137 17.82 -27.82 -4.01
CA ASP A 137 18.96 -28.76 -3.95
C ASP A 137 18.55 -30.20 -3.55
N GLY A 138 17.34 -30.63 -3.92
CA GLY A 138 16.78 -31.96 -3.60
C GLY A 138 16.25 -32.09 -2.17
N THR A 139 16.25 -31.02 -1.39
CA THR A 139 15.79 -31.02 0.00
C THR A 139 14.61 -30.08 0.19
N GLU A 140 13.68 -30.47 1.06
CA GLU A 140 12.58 -29.60 1.47
C GLU A 140 13.07 -28.63 2.55
N ALA A 141 12.82 -27.34 2.35
CA ALA A 141 13.17 -26.28 3.27
C ALA A 141 12.01 -25.29 3.41
N GLU A 142 11.79 -24.79 4.62
CA GLU A 142 10.87 -23.70 4.87
C GLU A 142 11.62 -22.37 4.76
N ILE A 143 11.18 -21.50 3.87
CA ILE A 143 11.79 -20.19 3.62
C ILE A 143 10.76 -19.07 3.79
N PRO A 144 11.18 -17.83 4.07
CA PRO A 144 10.28 -16.68 4.00
C PRO A 144 9.68 -16.56 2.59
N ALA A 145 8.37 -16.31 2.49
CA ALA A 145 7.68 -16.18 1.20
C ALA A 145 8.29 -15.09 0.31
N GLU A 146 8.87 -14.05 0.91
CA GLU A 146 9.59 -12.95 0.23
C GLU A 146 10.80 -13.43 -0.60
N GLN A 147 11.36 -14.61 -0.29
CA GLN A 147 12.52 -15.19 -0.97
C GLN A 147 12.14 -16.18 -2.08
N LEU A 148 10.85 -16.35 -2.37
CA LEU A 148 10.38 -17.13 -3.50
C LEU A 148 10.73 -16.43 -4.81
N VAL A 149 11.13 -17.22 -5.79
CA VAL A 149 11.43 -16.77 -7.15
C VAL A 149 10.66 -17.61 -8.17
N VAL A 150 10.47 -17.04 -9.35
CA VAL A 150 9.90 -17.79 -10.49
C VAL A 150 10.76 -19.02 -10.78
N GLY A 151 10.11 -20.17 -10.96
CA GLY A 151 10.74 -21.48 -11.12
C GLY A 151 10.91 -22.28 -9.82
N ASP A 152 10.71 -21.70 -8.64
CA ASP A 152 10.75 -22.50 -7.40
C ASP A 152 9.67 -23.59 -7.41
N ILE A 153 10.03 -24.76 -6.86
CA ILE A 153 9.08 -25.83 -6.60
C ILE A 153 8.56 -25.67 -5.18
N VAL A 154 7.27 -25.38 -5.03
CA VAL A 154 6.60 -25.14 -3.76
C VAL A 154 5.69 -26.32 -3.45
N LEU A 155 5.76 -26.81 -2.23
CA LEU A 155 4.86 -27.82 -1.69
C LEU A 155 3.80 -27.14 -0.84
N ILE A 156 2.54 -27.49 -1.10
CA ILE A 156 1.40 -26.95 -0.36
C ILE A 156 0.56 -28.10 0.21
N ALA A 157 0.02 -27.90 1.40
CA ALA A 157 -0.89 -28.83 2.06
C ALA A 157 -2.02 -28.08 2.76
N ALA A 158 -3.07 -28.80 3.15
CA ALA A 158 -4.18 -28.22 3.91
C ALA A 158 -3.68 -27.44 5.14
N GLY A 159 -4.14 -26.20 5.29
CA GLY A 159 -3.70 -25.26 6.32
C GLY A 159 -2.61 -24.30 5.87
N ASP A 160 -1.91 -24.59 4.76
CA ASP A 160 -0.95 -23.67 4.16
C ASP A 160 -1.68 -22.56 3.38
N GLN A 161 -0.99 -21.45 3.17
CA GLN A 161 -1.42 -20.39 2.27
C GLN A 161 -0.52 -20.36 1.04
N VAL A 162 -1.11 -20.25 -0.16
CA VAL A 162 -0.34 -20.18 -1.41
C VAL A 162 0.47 -18.87 -1.43
N ALA A 163 1.79 -18.98 -1.44
CA ALA A 163 2.70 -17.85 -1.25
C ALA A 163 3.05 -17.08 -2.54
N ALA A 164 2.83 -17.67 -3.72
CA ALA A 164 3.04 -17.08 -5.03
C ALA A 164 2.16 -17.78 -6.07
N ASP A 165 1.94 -17.15 -7.23
CA ASP A 165 1.18 -17.79 -8.30
C ASP A 165 2.01 -18.90 -8.95
N GLY A 166 1.40 -20.04 -9.21
CA GLY A 166 2.10 -21.16 -9.83
C GLY A 166 1.23 -22.18 -10.52
N ARG A 167 1.89 -22.95 -11.39
CA ARG A 167 1.29 -24.05 -12.13
C ARG A 167 1.40 -25.33 -11.30
N ILE A 168 0.26 -25.98 -11.08
CA ILE A 168 0.17 -27.21 -10.30
C ILE A 168 0.71 -28.38 -11.12
N ILE A 169 1.75 -29.04 -10.63
CA ILE A 169 2.39 -30.18 -11.30
C ILE A 169 1.96 -31.51 -10.70
N GLU A 170 1.59 -31.51 -9.41
CA GLU A 170 1.01 -32.67 -8.72
C GLU A 170 -0.11 -32.19 -7.78
N ALA A 171 -1.20 -32.96 -7.69
CA ALA A 171 -2.31 -32.65 -6.80
C ALA A 171 -2.91 -33.94 -6.25
N SER A 172 -3.21 -33.95 -4.95
CA SER A 172 -3.90 -35.04 -4.26
C SER A 172 -5.06 -34.46 -3.46
N ALA A 173 -6.27 -34.61 -4.01
CA ALA A 173 -7.51 -34.05 -3.47
C ALA A 173 -7.40 -32.54 -3.10
N LEU A 174 -6.62 -31.79 -3.88
CA LEU A 174 -6.28 -30.40 -3.57
C LEU A 174 -7.51 -29.50 -3.75
N GLN A 175 -7.83 -28.73 -2.70
CA GLN A 175 -8.85 -27.70 -2.73
C GLN A 175 -8.28 -26.39 -2.18
N ILE A 176 -8.56 -25.29 -2.87
CA ILE A 176 -8.06 -23.96 -2.56
C ILE A 176 -9.24 -23.00 -2.48
N ASP A 177 -9.29 -22.17 -1.44
CA ASP A 177 -10.29 -21.13 -1.32
C ASP A 177 -9.86 -19.89 -2.10
N GLU A 178 -10.49 -19.68 -3.25
CA GLU A 178 -10.20 -18.56 -4.15
C GLU A 178 -11.22 -17.42 -4.00
N SER A 179 -12.03 -17.42 -2.93
CA SER A 179 -13.08 -16.44 -2.71
C SER A 179 -12.58 -15.00 -2.71
N ALA A 180 -11.35 -14.77 -2.23
CA ALA A 180 -10.71 -13.46 -2.25
C ALA A 180 -10.40 -12.94 -3.67
N LEU A 181 -10.23 -13.84 -4.65
CA LEU A 181 -9.89 -13.50 -6.04
C LEU A 181 -11.11 -13.56 -6.97
N THR A 182 -11.98 -14.55 -6.79
CA THR A 182 -13.12 -14.83 -7.69
C THR A 182 -14.45 -14.35 -7.13
N GLY A 183 -14.57 -14.16 -5.81
CA GLY A 183 -15.83 -13.90 -5.12
C GLY A 183 -16.69 -15.15 -4.90
N GLU A 184 -16.25 -16.32 -5.36
CA GLU A 184 -16.97 -17.57 -5.18
C GLU A 184 -16.60 -18.23 -3.84
N SER A 185 -17.58 -18.49 -2.98
CA SER A 185 -17.34 -19.00 -1.62
C SER A 185 -17.09 -20.52 -1.56
N VAL A 186 -17.18 -21.23 -2.69
CA VAL A 186 -16.95 -22.68 -2.74
C VAL A 186 -15.48 -22.94 -3.08
N PRO A 187 -14.73 -23.72 -2.27
CA PRO A 187 -13.35 -24.05 -2.58
C PRO A 187 -13.22 -24.70 -3.95
N ALA A 188 -12.29 -24.18 -4.76
CA ALA A 188 -12.01 -24.68 -6.09
C ALA A 188 -11.22 -25.98 -6.00
N SER A 189 -11.69 -27.02 -6.70
CA SER A 189 -10.95 -28.28 -6.84
C SER A 189 -9.85 -28.13 -7.88
N LYS A 190 -8.62 -28.53 -7.51
CA LYS A 190 -7.43 -28.31 -8.33
C LYS A 190 -6.77 -29.61 -8.79
N ASP A 191 -6.15 -29.56 -9.96
CA ASP A 191 -5.56 -30.73 -10.64
C ASP A 191 -4.34 -30.34 -11.49
N ALA A 192 -3.46 -31.27 -11.84
CA ALA A 192 -2.29 -31.01 -12.69
C ALA A 192 -2.61 -31.03 -14.20
N ARG A 193 -3.80 -31.51 -14.60
CA ARG A 193 -4.21 -31.63 -16.01
C ARG A 193 -4.14 -30.30 -16.78
N THR A 194 -3.77 -30.38 -18.06
CA THR A 194 -3.76 -29.25 -18.99
C THR A 194 -5.17 -28.79 -19.33
N LEU A 195 -5.36 -27.48 -19.42
CA LEU A 195 -6.64 -26.93 -19.87
C LEU A 195 -6.63 -26.67 -21.39
N PRO A 196 -7.70 -27.06 -22.11
CA PRO A 196 -7.76 -26.90 -23.57
C PRO A 196 -8.10 -25.46 -24.01
N VAL A 197 -8.49 -24.59 -23.09
CA VAL A 197 -8.98 -23.24 -23.36
C VAL A 197 -7.83 -22.23 -23.20
N LEU A 198 -7.62 -21.40 -24.21
CA LEU A 198 -6.68 -20.28 -24.15
C LEU A 198 -7.29 -19.11 -23.36
N GLY A 199 -6.58 -18.65 -22.33
CA GLY A 199 -6.98 -17.51 -21.50
C GLY A 199 -8.28 -17.67 -20.69
N PRO A 200 -8.47 -18.77 -19.91
CA PRO A 200 -9.59 -18.84 -18.97
C PRO A 200 -9.48 -17.71 -17.93
N ALA A 201 -10.62 -17.26 -17.39
CA ALA A 201 -10.61 -16.38 -16.22
C ALA A 201 -9.86 -17.09 -15.07
N PRO A 202 -9.22 -16.36 -14.12
CA PRO A 202 -8.46 -16.98 -13.04
C PRO A 202 -9.25 -18.08 -12.29
N GLY A 203 -10.54 -17.87 -12.03
CA GLY A 203 -11.39 -18.88 -11.37
C GLY A 203 -11.61 -20.17 -12.17
N ASP A 204 -11.51 -20.13 -13.49
CA ASP A 204 -11.63 -21.31 -14.37
C ASP A 204 -10.31 -22.09 -14.49
N GLN A 205 -9.19 -21.53 -14.00
CA GLN A 205 -7.87 -22.14 -14.08
C GLN A 205 -7.69 -23.17 -12.94
N THR A 206 -8.31 -24.34 -13.09
CA THR A 206 -8.25 -25.44 -12.12
C THR A 206 -6.87 -26.04 -11.93
N ASN A 207 -5.91 -25.67 -12.77
CA ASN A 207 -4.55 -26.20 -12.77
C ASN A 207 -3.49 -25.16 -12.38
N MET A 208 -3.95 -24.00 -11.91
CA MET A 208 -3.17 -22.93 -11.34
C MET A 208 -3.56 -22.73 -9.87
N ALA A 209 -2.59 -22.28 -9.07
CA ALA A 209 -2.78 -21.81 -7.71
C ALA A 209 -2.37 -20.34 -7.63
N PHE A 210 -3.13 -19.53 -6.90
CA PHE A 210 -2.93 -18.08 -6.84
C PHE A 210 -2.49 -17.62 -5.45
N MET A 211 -1.63 -16.61 -5.39
CA MET A 211 -1.11 -16.01 -4.17
C MET A 211 -2.23 -15.60 -3.21
N ASN A 212 -1.99 -15.74 -1.92
CA ASN A 212 -2.87 -15.33 -0.82
C ASN A 212 -4.18 -16.13 -0.72
N THR A 213 -4.30 -17.27 -1.41
CA THR A 213 -5.43 -18.21 -1.29
C THR A 213 -5.09 -19.34 -0.31
N PRO A 214 -5.92 -19.62 0.72
CA PRO A 214 -5.64 -20.70 1.67
C PRO A 214 -6.01 -22.06 1.08
N VAL A 215 -5.18 -23.06 1.37
CA VAL A 215 -5.42 -24.46 1.00
C VAL A 215 -6.33 -25.10 2.04
N THR A 216 -7.54 -25.46 1.63
CA THR A 216 -8.57 -25.99 2.52
C THR A 216 -8.48 -27.50 2.68
N HIS A 217 -8.02 -28.21 1.64
CA HIS A 217 -7.92 -29.67 1.65
C HIS A 217 -6.82 -30.21 0.74
N GLY A 218 -6.35 -31.41 1.05
CA GLY A 218 -5.39 -32.15 0.22
C GLY A 218 -3.98 -31.60 0.27
N SER A 219 -3.20 -31.96 -0.75
CA SER A 219 -1.83 -31.48 -0.95
C SER A 219 -1.51 -31.35 -2.43
N GLY A 220 -0.49 -30.56 -2.75
CA GLY A 220 -0.01 -30.39 -4.11
C GLY A 220 1.41 -29.90 -4.18
N VAL A 221 1.96 -30.00 -5.38
CA VAL A 221 3.26 -29.45 -5.76
C VAL A 221 3.01 -28.51 -6.93
N LEU A 222 3.60 -27.33 -6.87
CA LEU A 222 3.48 -26.32 -7.93
C LEU A 222 4.83 -25.72 -8.27
N VAL A 223 4.99 -25.32 -9.52
CA VAL A 223 6.11 -24.48 -9.98
C VAL A 223 5.67 -23.03 -10.01
N VAL A 224 6.44 -22.15 -9.38
CA VAL A 224 6.12 -20.71 -9.31
C VAL A 224 6.24 -20.09 -10.69
N THR A 225 5.14 -19.53 -11.19
CA THR A 225 5.07 -18.87 -12.50
C THR A 225 5.13 -17.35 -12.40
N ALA A 226 4.69 -16.78 -11.27
CA ALA A 226 4.77 -15.34 -11.02
C ALA A 226 4.91 -15.01 -9.53
N THR A 227 5.63 -13.93 -9.22
CA THR A 227 5.86 -13.43 -7.87
C THR A 227 5.56 -11.93 -7.79
N GLY A 228 5.25 -11.45 -6.59
CA GLY A 228 5.06 -10.02 -6.28
C GLY A 228 4.07 -9.33 -7.20
N ALA A 229 4.51 -8.29 -7.91
CA ALA A 229 3.70 -7.52 -8.85
C ALA A 229 3.16 -8.34 -10.05
N GLY A 230 3.80 -9.46 -10.37
CA GLY A 230 3.42 -10.31 -11.50
C GLY A 230 2.26 -11.26 -11.21
N THR A 231 1.89 -11.46 -9.95
CA THR A 231 0.76 -12.31 -9.57
C THR A 231 -0.58 -11.67 -9.93
N GLU A 232 -1.66 -12.45 -9.99
CA GLU A 232 -3.01 -11.94 -10.23
C GLU A 232 -3.42 -10.92 -9.16
N VAL A 233 -3.12 -11.20 -7.89
CA VAL A 233 -3.33 -10.25 -6.78
C VAL A 233 -2.45 -9.00 -6.93
N GLY A 234 -1.21 -9.15 -7.41
CA GLY A 234 -0.30 -8.05 -7.74
C GLY A 234 -0.83 -7.14 -8.84
N LYS A 235 -1.36 -7.73 -9.92
CA LYS A 235 -2.00 -7.00 -11.03
C LYS A 235 -3.23 -6.23 -10.55
N ILE A 236 -4.10 -6.87 -9.75
CA ILE A 236 -5.29 -6.23 -9.16
C ILE A 236 -4.88 -5.07 -8.25
N SER A 237 -3.90 -5.28 -7.37
CA SER A 237 -3.39 -4.25 -6.45
C SER A 237 -2.79 -3.07 -7.22
N GLY A 238 -2.09 -3.33 -8.32
CA GLY A 238 -1.57 -2.30 -9.22
C GLY A 238 -2.67 -1.46 -9.87
N MET A 239 -3.75 -2.09 -10.33
CA MET A 239 -4.92 -1.38 -10.90
C MET A 239 -5.65 -0.54 -9.86
N LEU A 240 -5.83 -1.05 -8.63
CA LEU A 240 -6.46 -0.31 -7.54
C LEU A 240 -5.61 0.87 -7.07
N SER A 241 -4.29 0.71 -7.00
CA SER A 241 -3.36 1.79 -6.59
C SER A 241 -3.28 2.92 -7.62
N ALA A 242 -3.61 2.65 -8.88
CA ALA A 242 -3.75 3.69 -9.92
C ALA A 242 -5.03 4.53 -9.75
N THR A 243 -5.98 4.10 -8.91
CA THR A 243 -7.20 4.84 -8.61
C THR A 243 -6.88 5.90 -7.56
N GLU A 244 -7.07 7.17 -7.91
CA GLU A 244 -6.76 8.31 -7.06
C GLU A 244 -7.51 8.19 -5.72
N LYS A 245 -6.78 8.21 -4.59
CA LYS A 245 -7.37 8.11 -3.25
C LYS A 245 -8.38 9.23 -3.05
N GLU A 246 -9.66 8.86 -3.02
CA GLU A 246 -10.72 9.83 -2.79
C GLU A 246 -10.69 10.33 -1.34
N VAL A 247 -10.76 11.65 -1.16
CA VAL A 247 -10.77 12.28 0.17
C VAL A 247 -12.00 11.77 0.95
N PRO A 248 -11.84 11.24 2.18
CA PRO A 248 -12.96 10.71 2.96
C PRO A 248 -14.10 11.73 3.10
N PRO A 249 -15.37 11.29 3.07
CA PRO A 249 -16.53 12.19 3.09
C PRO A 249 -16.55 13.09 4.33
N LEU A 250 -16.17 12.56 5.50
CA LEU A 250 -16.08 13.32 6.74
C LEU A 250 -15.02 14.44 6.66
N THR A 251 -13.90 14.21 5.97
CA THR A 251 -12.87 15.24 5.78
C THR A 251 -13.39 16.38 4.92
N ARG A 252 -14.18 16.08 3.88
CA ARG A 252 -14.83 17.11 3.05
C ARG A 252 -15.81 17.97 3.88
N GLU A 253 -16.56 17.36 4.80
CA GLU A 253 -17.48 18.09 5.69
C GLU A 253 -16.73 18.99 6.67
N LEU A 254 -15.64 18.50 7.28
CA LEU A 254 -14.81 19.30 8.18
C LEU A 254 -14.12 20.47 7.46
N ASP A 255 -13.68 20.27 6.22
CA ASP A 255 -13.13 21.34 5.38
C ASP A 255 -14.20 22.41 5.07
N ALA A 256 -15.44 21.98 4.78
CA ALA A 256 -16.55 22.90 4.58
C ALA A 256 -16.88 23.70 5.84
N LEU A 257 -16.98 23.05 7.01
CA LEU A 257 -17.18 23.72 8.30
C LEU A 257 -16.05 24.71 8.59
N THR A 258 -14.80 24.32 8.31
CA THR A 258 -13.63 25.19 8.45
C THR A 258 -13.76 26.45 7.59
N LEU A 259 -14.23 26.31 6.35
CA LEU A 259 -14.44 27.44 5.45
C LEU A 259 -15.57 28.36 5.92
N TRP A 260 -16.66 27.80 6.45
CA TRP A 260 -17.76 28.56 7.05
C TRP A 260 -17.32 29.33 8.29
N ILE A 261 -16.59 28.69 9.21
CA ILE A 261 -16.04 29.34 10.42
C ILE A 261 -15.08 30.45 10.01
N THR A 262 -14.20 30.19 9.04
CA THR A 262 -13.26 31.18 8.51
C THR A 262 -13.99 32.37 7.89
N GLY A 263 -15.04 32.12 7.10
CA GLY A 263 -15.89 33.16 6.52
C GLY A 263 -16.61 33.99 7.58
N ALA A 264 -17.19 33.36 8.60
CA ALA A 264 -17.87 34.04 9.70
C ALA A 264 -16.89 34.86 10.56
N ALA A 265 -15.70 34.32 10.85
CA ALA A 265 -14.63 35.03 11.55
C ALA A 265 -14.15 36.24 10.73
N GLY A 266 -13.95 36.07 9.42
CA GLY A 266 -13.59 37.15 8.50
C GLY A 266 -14.66 38.25 8.44
N LEU A 267 -15.93 37.89 8.39
CA LEU A 267 -17.04 38.84 8.44
C LEU A 267 -17.07 39.60 9.78
N THR A 268 -16.92 38.90 10.90
CA THR A 268 -16.87 39.49 12.24
C THR A 268 -15.71 40.49 12.35
N MET A 269 -14.56 40.16 11.77
CA MET A 269 -13.40 41.03 11.71
C MET A 269 -13.66 42.31 10.91
N ILE A 270 -14.32 42.21 9.75
CA ILE A 270 -14.74 43.38 8.95
C ILE A 270 -15.69 44.28 9.77
N VAL A 271 -16.67 43.69 10.46
CA VAL A 271 -17.63 44.44 11.28
C VAL A 271 -16.94 45.14 12.46
N MET A 272 -16.04 44.44 13.17
CA MET A 272 -15.26 45.03 14.27
C MET A 272 -14.39 46.19 13.77
N PHE A 273 -13.80 46.06 12.59
CA PHE A 273 -12.98 47.11 11.98
C PHE A 273 -13.82 48.35 11.61
N ALA A 274 -15.00 48.15 11.04
CA ALA A 274 -15.92 49.23 10.68
C ALA A 274 -16.43 50.00 11.91
N LEU A 275 -16.81 49.29 12.99
CA LEU A 275 -17.25 49.89 14.25
C LEU A 275 -16.11 50.54 15.03
N GLY A 276 -14.92 49.92 15.02
CA GLY A 276 -13.73 50.42 15.70
C GLY A 276 -13.22 51.74 15.11
N ARG A 277 -13.34 51.90 13.78
CA ARG A 277 -13.04 53.17 13.09
C ARG A 277 -13.96 54.32 13.54
N GLN A 278 -15.20 54.02 13.93
CA GLN A 278 -16.12 55.03 14.49
C GLN A 278 -15.79 55.41 15.94
N ARG A 279 -14.93 54.64 16.62
CA ARG A 279 -14.56 54.82 18.04
C ARG A 279 -13.08 55.19 18.25
N ASP A 280 -12.37 55.55 17.19
CA ASP A 280 -10.92 55.87 17.20
C ASP A 280 -10.04 54.82 17.90
N GLN A 281 -10.45 53.54 17.85
CA GLN A 281 -9.65 52.46 18.44
C GLN A 281 -8.45 52.12 17.56
N ALA A 282 -7.33 51.82 18.22
CA ALA A 282 -6.10 51.45 17.55
C ALA A 282 -6.24 50.09 16.82
N TRP A 283 -5.75 50.03 15.59
CA TRP A 283 -5.93 48.90 14.66
C TRP A 283 -5.34 47.58 15.16
N ASP A 284 -4.26 47.67 15.91
CA ASP A 284 -3.59 46.56 16.59
C ASP A 284 -4.52 45.90 17.60
N VAL A 285 -5.19 46.67 18.47
CA VAL A 285 -6.08 46.13 19.52
C VAL A 285 -7.24 45.33 18.92
N LEU A 286 -7.89 45.88 17.88
CA LEU A 286 -9.01 45.22 17.19
C LEU A 286 -8.57 43.92 16.52
N PHE A 287 -7.38 43.92 15.91
CA PHE A 287 -6.81 42.74 15.28
C PHE A 287 -6.48 41.65 16.31
N VAL A 288 -5.87 42.01 17.45
CA VAL A 288 -5.57 41.03 18.54
C VAL A 288 -6.85 40.35 18.99
N SER A 289 -7.91 41.11 19.22
CA SER A 289 -9.18 40.58 19.72
C SER A 289 -9.85 39.66 18.72
N ALA A 290 -9.87 40.03 17.43
CA ALA A 290 -10.44 39.20 16.37
C ALA A 290 -9.67 37.89 16.18
N VAL A 291 -8.34 37.94 16.15
CA VAL A 291 -7.49 36.74 16.02
C VAL A 291 -7.62 35.86 17.26
N SER A 292 -7.65 36.43 18.47
CA SER A 292 -7.83 35.65 19.71
C SER A 292 -9.17 34.92 19.74
N LEU A 293 -10.25 35.56 19.28
CA LEU A 293 -11.57 34.93 19.17
C LEU A 293 -11.60 33.85 18.10
N ALA A 294 -10.97 34.10 16.95
CA ALA A 294 -10.88 33.12 15.86
C ALA A 294 -10.12 31.86 16.32
N ILE A 295 -8.95 32.01 16.95
CA ILE A 295 -8.18 30.88 17.51
C ILE A 295 -9.02 30.10 18.54
N ALA A 296 -9.74 30.80 19.43
CA ALA A 296 -10.60 30.16 20.43
C ALA A 296 -11.77 29.37 19.81
N ALA A 297 -12.19 29.72 18.59
CA ALA A 297 -13.22 29.02 17.85
C ALA A 297 -12.68 27.87 16.99
N ILE A 298 -11.35 27.73 16.83
CA ILE A 298 -10.78 26.62 16.07
C ILE A 298 -10.96 25.33 16.86
N PRO A 299 -11.66 24.33 16.31
CA PRO A 299 -11.82 23.04 16.95
C PRO A 299 -10.55 22.18 16.80
N GLU A 300 -9.40 22.67 17.25
CA GLU A 300 -8.16 21.88 17.24
C GLU A 300 -8.21 20.68 18.20
N ALA A 301 -9.14 20.67 19.16
CA ALA A 301 -9.29 19.58 20.13
C ALA A 301 -10.13 18.39 19.62
N LEU A 302 -10.92 18.54 18.55
CA LEU A 302 -11.86 17.50 18.12
C LEU A 302 -11.24 16.18 17.61
N PRO A 303 -10.09 16.14 16.89
CA PRO A 303 -9.59 14.87 16.37
C PRO A 303 -8.97 13.96 17.44
N THR A 304 -8.66 14.48 18.64
CA THR A 304 -8.08 13.68 19.73
C THR A 304 -9.14 12.91 20.51
N VAL A 305 -10.39 13.37 20.53
CA VAL A 305 -11.45 12.80 21.39
C VAL A 305 -12.19 11.62 20.75
N THR A 306 -12.05 11.41 19.44
CA THR A 306 -12.72 10.31 18.71
C THR A 306 -11.81 9.11 18.42
N GLN A 307 -10.54 9.15 18.84
CA GLN A 307 -9.59 8.03 18.73
C GLN A 307 -9.13 7.48 20.09
N GLY A 308 -9.83 7.82 21.17
CA GLY A 308 -9.66 7.22 22.49
C GLY A 308 -10.62 6.05 22.70
#